data_AF-C3NEL3-F1
#
_entry.id   AF-C3NEL3-F1
#
_cell.length_a   1.000
_cell.length_b   1.000
_cell.length_c   1.000
_cell.angle_alpha   90.00
_cell.angle_beta   90.00
_cell.angle_gamma   90.00
#
_symmetry.space_group_name_H-M   'P 1'
#
loop_
_entity.id
_entity.type
_entity.pdbx_description
1 polymer ?
#
loop_
_entity_poly.entity_id
_entity_poly.type
_entity_poly.pdbx_seq_one_letter_code
_entity_poly.pdbx_strand_id
1 'polypeptide(L)'
;MNRQILLALAVLVIIVMAIGVYEGHKYRTEINTIVIGGQQTDGTYTLKVNVIMNYGLFGGESPLPNAVIWIYKYNGTTYSFYTYNFTNSQGIASFSLPAAQYKILVTQLHLTYIVTLNQNEEVIIKYAYLNSG
;
A
#
# COMPACT_ATOMS: atom_id res chain seq x y z
N MET A 1 43.50 6.84 27.25
CA MET A 1 42.09 6.44 27.01
C MET A 1 41.90 5.04 27.55
N ASN A 2 40.90 4.81 28.42
CA ASN A 2 40.73 3.53 29.12
C ASN A 2 40.21 2.44 28.15
N ARG A 3 40.90 1.29 28.07
CA ARG A 3 40.53 0.14 27.23
C ARG A 3 39.10 -0.35 27.52
N GLN A 4 38.65 -0.27 28.76
CA GLN A 4 37.28 -0.63 29.14
C GLN A 4 36.24 0.35 28.58
N ILE A 5 36.56 1.64 28.52
CA ILE A 5 35.68 2.66 27.92
C ILE A 5 35.58 2.43 26.40
N LEU A 6 36.69 2.11 25.75
CA LEU A 6 36.69 1.78 24.31
C LEU A 6 35.87 0.54 23.99
N LEU A 7 35.99 -0.51 24.80
CA LEU A 7 35.20 -1.73 24.65
C LEU A 7 33.71 -1.46 24.86
N ALA A 8 33.34 -0.69 25.88
CA ALA A 8 31.96 -0.31 26.14
C ALA A 8 31.37 0.51 24.97
N LEU A 9 32.13 1.47 24.43
CA LEU A 9 31.72 2.25 23.27
C LEU A 9 31.58 1.39 22.01
N ALA A 10 32.50 0.45 21.77
CA ALA A 10 32.42 -0.44 20.62
C ALA A 10 31.17 -1.35 20.68
N VAL A 11 30.85 -1.88 21.86
CA VAL A 11 29.63 -2.68 22.06
C VAL A 11 28.38 -1.83 21.86
N LEU A 12 28.34 -0.61 22.38
CA LEU A 12 27.24 0.32 22.18
C LEU A 12 27.00 0.59 20.68
N VAL A 13 28.07 0.87 19.93
CA VAL A 13 27.99 1.11 18.48
C VAL A 13 27.43 -0.11 17.74
N ILE A 14 27.88 -1.32 18.08
CA ILE A 14 27.36 -2.55 17.46
C ILE A 14 25.87 -2.74 17.75
N ILE A 15 25.42 -2.48 18.97
CA ILE A 15 23.99 -2.58 19.33
C ILE A 15 23.16 -1.57 18.53
N VAL A 16 23.61 -0.32 18.42
CA VAL A 16 22.92 0.71 17.63
C VAL A 16 22.87 0.34 16.14
N MET A 17 23.96 -0.18 15.59
CA MET A 17 23.99 -0.68 14.20
C MET A 17 23.03 -1.85 14.00
N ALA A 18 23.00 -2.82 14.91
CA ALA A 18 22.12 -3.98 14.82
C ALA A 18 20.64 -3.58 14.85
N ILE A 19 20.26 -2.61 15.71
CA ILE A 19 18.91 -2.06 15.76
C ILE A 19 18.57 -1.35 14.44
N GLY A 20 19.49 -0.53 13.92
CA GLY A 20 19.29 0.19 12.65
C GLY A 20 19.08 -0.75 11.46
N VAL A 21 19.88 -1.83 11.37
CA VAL A 21 19.75 -2.85 10.33
C VAL A 21 18.43 -3.61 10.49
N TYR A 22 18.07 -4.02 11.70
CA TYR A 22 16.83 -4.75 11.99
C TYR A 22 15.58 -3.97 11.61
N GLU A 23 15.50 -2.68 11.97
CA GLU A 23 14.36 -1.84 11.60
C GLU A 23 14.34 -1.52 10.10
N GLY A 24 15.50 -1.41 9.45
CA GLY A 24 15.60 -1.24 8.00
C GLY A 24 15.02 -2.42 7.20
N HIS A 25 15.14 -3.65 7.69
CA HIS A 25 14.64 -4.85 6.99
C HIS A 25 13.10 -4.96 6.91
N LYS A 26 12.37 -4.23 7.77
CA LYS A 26 10.91 -4.24 7.82
C LYS A 26 10.26 -3.31 6.80
N TYR A 27 11.04 -2.47 6.12
CA TYR A 27 10.50 -1.45 5.24
C TYR A 27 10.14 -2.02 3.86
N ARG A 28 8.89 -2.45 3.70
CA ARG A 28 8.34 -3.07 2.47
C ARG A 28 6.95 -2.53 2.17
N THR A 29 6.56 -2.57 0.90
CA THR A 29 5.18 -2.26 0.50
C THR A 29 4.24 -3.30 1.08
N GLU A 30 3.25 -2.86 1.85
CA GLU A 30 2.21 -3.70 2.42
C GLU A 30 0.89 -3.42 1.70
N ILE A 31 0.18 -4.49 1.35
CA ILE A 31 -1.15 -4.38 0.75
C ILE A 31 -2.07 -5.26 1.55
N ASN A 32 -3.16 -4.67 2.04
CA ASN A 32 -4.20 -5.40 2.76
C ASN A 32 -5.56 -5.12 2.10
N THR A 33 -6.46 -6.10 2.17
CA THR A 33 -7.85 -5.93 1.74
C THR A 33 -8.74 -6.16 2.94
N ILE A 34 -9.53 -5.17 3.29
CA ILE A 34 -10.47 -5.24 4.42
C ILE A 34 -11.90 -5.11 3.93
N VAL A 35 -12.81 -5.73 4.67
CA VAL A 35 -14.25 -5.62 4.44
C VAL A 35 -14.76 -4.37 5.14
N ILE A 36 -15.45 -3.50 4.43
CA ILE A 36 -15.96 -2.22 4.98
C ILE A 36 -17.44 -2.26 5.36
N GLY A 37 -18.06 -3.44 5.28
CA GLY A 37 -19.48 -3.65 5.61
C GLY A 37 -20.44 -2.99 4.62
N GLY A 38 -21.73 -3.01 4.94
CA GLY A 38 -22.80 -2.57 4.05
C GLY A 38 -23.20 -3.63 3.03
N GLN A 39 -24.34 -3.40 2.39
CA GLN A 39 -24.89 -4.30 1.36
C GLN A 39 -24.51 -3.82 -0.04
N GLN A 40 -24.72 -4.69 -1.02
CA GLN A 40 -24.69 -4.36 -2.43
C GLN A 40 -25.73 -3.27 -2.72
N THR A 41 -25.37 -2.26 -3.51
CA THR A 41 -26.29 -1.22 -3.97
C THR A 41 -26.36 -1.29 -5.48
N ASP A 42 -27.58 -1.43 -6.03
CA ASP A 42 -27.85 -1.47 -7.47
C ASP A 42 -26.97 -2.45 -8.26
N GLY A 43 -26.76 -3.65 -7.71
CA GLY A 43 -25.96 -4.67 -8.39
C GLY A 43 -24.44 -4.47 -8.30
N THR A 44 -23.97 -3.47 -7.56
CA THR A 44 -22.55 -3.14 -7.41
C THR A 44 -22.08 -3.13 -5.96
N TYR A 45 -20.78 -3.37 -5.78
CA TYR A 45 -20.07 -3.23 -4.53
C TYR A 45 -19.16 -2.01 -4.56
N THR A 46 -18.96 -1.42 -3.39
CA THR A 46 -17.99 -0.35 -3.21
C THR A 46 -16.59 -0.94 -3.08
N LEU A 47 -15.70 -0.53 -3.98
CA LEU A 47 -14.27 -0.74 -3.84
C LEU A 47 -13.60 0.59 -3.51
N LYS A 48 -12.95 0.68 -2.34
CA LYS A 48 -12.05 1.77 -2.00
C LYS A 48 -10.61 1.34 -2.23
N VAL A 49 -9.81 2.19 -2.84
CA VAL A 49 -8.37 2.02 -2.96
C VAL A 49 -7.73 3.16 -2.19
N ASN A 50 -7.12 2.83 -1.06
CA ASN A 50 -6.48 3.76 -0.15
C ASN A 50 -4.96 3.66 -0.30
N VAL A 51 -4.34 4.72 -0.81
CA VAL A 51 -2.92 4.75 -1.13
C VAL A 51 -2.20 5.65 -0.14
N ILE A 52 -1.28 5.05 0.61
CA ILE A 52 -0.50 5.68 1.67
C ILE A 52 0.98 5.51 1.30
N MET A 53 1.71 6.61 1.23
CA MET A 53 3.16 6.62 1.14
C MET A 53 3.73 6.40 2.53
N ASN A 54 4.48 5.31 2.71
CA ASN A 54 5.30 5.08 3.89
C ASN A 54 6.72 5.56 3.57
N TYR A 55 7.21 6.60 4.25
CA TYR A 55 8.55 7.17 4.10
C TYR A 55 9.57 6.60 5.10
N GLY A 56 9.18 5.58 5.86
CA GLY A 56 10.03 4.90 6.82
C GLY A 56 10.03 5.57 8.20
N LEU A 57 10.87 5.05 9.09
CA LEU A 57 10.86 5.39 10.53
C LEU A 57 10.94 6.89 10.83
N PHE A 58 11.67 7.66 10.01
CA PHE A 58 11.87 9.09 10.22
C PHE A 58 10.98 9.98 9.34
N GLY A 59 10.34 9.40 8.32
CA GLY A 59 9.48 10.14 7.38
C GLY A 59 7.98 9.97 7.64
N GLY A 60 7.60 8.93 8.38
CA GLY A 60 6.20 8.64 8.71
C GLY A 60 5.38 8.14 7.52
N GLU A 61 4.06 8.21 7.64
CA GLU A 61 3.10 7.85 6.59
C GLU A 61 2.32 9.08 6.13
N SER A 62 2.06 9.20 4.83
CA SER A 62 1.25 10.27 4.26
C SER A 62 0.35 9.74 3.16
N PRO A 63 -0.93 10.13 3.09
CA PRO A 63 -1.79 9.76 1.96
C PRO A 63 -1.23 10.27 0.63
N LEU A 64 -1.45 9.54 -0.46
CA LEU A 64 -1.07 9.97 -1.80
C LEU A 64 -2.29 10.57 -2.53
N PRO A 65 -2.50 11.90 -2.53
CA PRO A 65 -3.61 12.52 -3.24
C PRO A 65 -3.36 12.61 -4.76
N ASN A 66 -4.45 12.70 -5.53
CA ASN A 66 -4.44 12.84 -6.99
C ASN A 66 -3.69 11.72 -7.74
N ALA A 67 -3.48 10.56 -7.10
CA ALA A 67 -2.97 9.37 -7.75
C ALA A 67 -4.04 8.83 -8.71
N VAL A 68 -3.63 8.40 -9.90
CA VAL A 68 -4.55 7.82 -10.88
C VAL A 68 -4.61 6.33 -10.64
N ILE A 69 -5.81 5.84 -10.34
CA ILE A 69 -6.07 4.43 -10.07
C ILE A 69 -6.82 3.88 -11.27
N TRP A 70 -6.18 2.97 -12.01
CA TRP A 70 -6.80 2.27 -13.13
C TRP A 70 -7.33 0.93 -12.66
N ILE A 71 -8.56 0.64 -13.05
CA ILE A 71 -9.23 -0.63 -12.76
C ILE A 71 -9.36 -1.40 -14.07
N TYR A 72 -8.83 -2.61 -14.09
CA TYR A 72 -9.01 -3.55 -15.16
C TYR A 72 -9.90 -4.69 -14.70
N LYS A 73 -10.94 -5.04 -15.48
CA LYS A 73 -11.84 -6.14 -15.17
C LYS A 73 -11.37 -7.41 -15.84
N TYR A 74 -11.37 -8.52 -15.12
CA TYR A 74 -11.13 -9.84 -15.69
C TYR A 74 -12.35 -10.32 -16.47
N ASN A 75 -12.15 -10.73 -17.72
CA ASN A 75 -13.22 -11.24 -18.60
C ASN A 75 -13.23 -12.77 -18.75
N GLY A 76 -12.41 -13.49 -17.98
CA GLY A 76 -12.21 -14.95 -18.11
C GLY A 76 -10.92 -15.35 -18.82
N THR A 77 -10.26 -14.41 -19.53
CA THR A 77 -8.99 -14.68 -20.21
C THR A 77 -7.94 -13.61 -19.89
N THR A 78 -8.33 -12.33 -19.91
CA THR A 78 -7.42 -11.21 -19.71
C THR A 78 -8.06 -10.09 -18.89
N TYR A 79 -7.21 -9.20 -18.39
CA TYR A 79 -7.60 -7.97 -17.73
C TYR A 79 -7.67 -6.84 -18.77
N SER A 80 -8.88 -6.37 -19.05
CA SER A 80 -9.13 -5.23 -19.93
C SER A 80 -9.46 -4.00 -19.10
N PHE A 81 -9.02 -2.83 -19.56
CA PHE A 81 -9.34 -1.57 -18.89
C PHE A 81 -10.85 -1.41 -18.73
N TYR A 82 -11.28 -1.02 -17.54
CA TYR A 82 -12.70 -0.91 -17.19
C TYR A 82 -13.07 0.53 -16.80
N THR A 83 -12.33 1.13 -15.86
CA THR A 83 -12.55 2.51 -15.43
C THR A 83 -11.31 3.06 -14.72
N TYR A 84 -11.31 4.33 -14.39
CA TYR A 84 -10.30 4.97 -13.55
C TYR A 84 -10.93 6.03 -12.65
N ASN A 85 -10.24 6.34 -11.55
CA ASN A 85 -10.57 7.47 -10.69
C ASN A 85 -9.29 8.00 -10.02
N PHE A 86 -9.39 9.17 -9.41
CA PHE A 86 -8.30 9.80 -8.67
C PHE A 86 -8.47 9.60 -7.16
N THR A 87 -7.35 9.47 -6.45
CA THR A 87 -7.38 9.54 -4.99
C THR A 87 -7.68 10.97 -4.53
N ASN A 88 -8.49 11.10 -3.48
CA ASN A 88 -8.80 12.37 -2.84
C ASN A 88 -7.67 12.83 -1.89
N SER A 89 -7.90 13.89 -1.11
CA SER A 89 -6.93 14.42 -0.13
C SER A 89 -6.54 13.42 0.98
N GLN A 90 -7.36 12.39 1.21
CA GLN A 90 -7.08 11.30 2.15
C GLN A 90 -6.43 10.09 1.47
N GLY A 91 -6.04 10.19 0.19
CA GLY A 91 -5.41 9.09 -0.54
C GLY A 91 -6.39 8.02 -1.02
N ILE A 92 -7.70 8.29 -0.99
CA ILE A 92 -8.73 7.28 -1.29
C ILE A 92 -9.36 7.55 -2.65
N ALA A 93 -9.35 6.55 -3.53
CA ALA A 93 -10.20 6.49 -4.73
C ALA A 93 -11.36 5.52 -4.46
N SER A 94 -12.59 5.89 -4.81
CA SER A 94 -13.78 5.02 -4.63
C SER A 94 -14.40 4.65 -5.97
N PHE A 95 -14.88 3.42 -6.06
CA PHE A 95 -15.51 2.85 -7.25
C PHE A 95 -16.77 2.07 -6.85
N SER A 96 -17.80 2.12 -7.71
CA SER A 96 -18.96 1.22 -7.66
C SER A 96 -18.82 0.21 -8.80
N LEU A 97 -18.53 -1.04 -8.47
CA LEU A 97 -18.16 -2.07 -9.44
C LEU A 97 -19.02 -3.33 -9.26
N PRO A 98 -19.46 -4.01 -10.33
CA PRO A 98 -20.13 -5.30 -10.18
C PRO A 98 -19.19 -6.36 -9.59
N ALA A 99 -19.76 -7.45 -9.08
CA ALA A 99 -18.99 -8.59 -8.60
C ALA A 99 -18.07 -9.15 -9.71
N ALA A 100 -16.76 -9.14 -9.51
CA ALA A 100 -15.77 -9.67 -10.44
C ALA A 100 -14.36 -9.65 -9.83
N GLN A 101 -13.41 -10.24 -10.54
CA GLN A 101 -11.99 -10.04 -10.27
C GLN A 101 -11.48 -8.80 -11.02
N TYR A 102 -10.72 -7.97 -10.31
CA TYR A 102 -10.16 -6.72 -10.80
C TYR A 102 -8.65 -6.67 -10.57
N LYS A 103 -7.93 -6.09 -11.53
CA LYS A 103 -6.54 -5.66 -11.35
C LYS A 103 -6.53 -4.15 -11.19
N ILE A 104 -6.05 -3.71 -10.05
CA ILE A 104 -5.80 -2.31 -9.71
C ILE A 104 -4.38 -1.97 -10.19
N LEU A 105 -4.22 -0.80 -10.82
CA LEU A 105 -2.93 -0.20 -11.13
C LEU A 105 -2.88 1.20 -10.52
N VAL A 106 -1.94 1.43 -9.61
CA VAL A 106 -1.59 2.78 -9.15
C VAL A 106 -0.53 3.31 -10.11
N THR A 107 -0.92 4.18 -11.04
CA THR A 107 -0.06 4.51 -12.20
C THR A 107 1.24 5.20 -11.78
N GLN A 108 1.19 6.14 -10.83
CA GLN A 108 2.37 6.86 -10.34
C GLN A 108 3.39 5.93 -9.67
N LEU A 109 2.93 4.81 -9.11
CA LEU A 109 3.78 3.89 -8.36
C LEU A 109 4.15 2.64 -9.18
N HIS A 110 3.60 2.49 -10.39
CA HIS A 110 3.69 1.28 -11.21
C HIS A 110 3.33 -0.01 -10.44
N LEU A 111 2.49 0.12 -9.41
CA LEU A 111 2.10 -0.97 -8.54
C LEU A 111 0.79 -1.58 -9.02
N THR A 112 0.77 -2.90 -9.18
CA THR A 112 -0.45 -3.64 -9.49
C THR A 112 -0.87 -4.57 -8.36
N TYR A 113 -2.18 -4.67 -8.12
CA TYR A 113 -2.76 -5.61 -7.16
C TYR A 113 -4.04 -6.22 -7.71
N ILE A 114 -4.25 -7.51 -7.49
CA ILE A 114 -5.46 -8.21 -7.91
C ILE A 114 -6.38 -8.39 -6.71
N VAL A 115 -7.64 -8.02 -6.87
CA VAL A 115 -8.68 -8.16 -5.85
C VAL A 115 -9.90 -8.86 -6.46
N THR A 116 -10.50 -9.76 -5.70
CA THR A 116 -11.78 -10.40 -6.07
C THR A 116 -12.89 -9.73 -5.29
N LEU A 117 -13.66 -8.88 -5.96
CA LEU A 117 -14.71 -8.10 -5.32
C LEU A 117 -16.01 -8.92 -5.27
N ASN A 118 -16.36 -9.41 -4.09
CA ASN A 118 -17.63 -10.11 -3.81
C ASN A 118 -18.47 -9.44 -2.72
N GLN A 119 -17.96 -8.35 -2.14
CA GLN A 119 -18.59 -7.52 -1.14
C GLN A 119 -17.94 -6.13 -1.13
N ASN A 120 -18.41 -5.22 -0.27
CA ASN A 120 -17.77 -3.91 -0.13
C ASN A 120 -16.41 -4.05 0.56
N GLU A 121 -15.37 -3.56 -0.09
CA GLU A 121 -13.98 -3.75 0.33
C GLU A 121 -13.16 -2.45 0.22
N GLU A 122 -12.13 -2.36 1.04
CA GLU A 122 -11.09 -1.36 0.95
C GLU A 122 -9.73 -2.05 0.81
N VAL A 123 -9.04 -1.75 -0.29
CA VAL A 123 -7.66 -2.15 -0.53
C VAL A 123 -6.77 -1.03 -0.01
N ILE A 124 -6.03 -1.31 1.07
CA ILE A 124 -5.09 -0.40 1.70
C ILE A 124 -3.69 -0.74 1.19
N ILE A 125 -3.07 0.21 0.51
CA ILE A 125 -1.72 0.12 -0.06
C ILE A 125 -0.83 1.05 0.75
N LYS A 126 0.03 0.48 1.58
CA LYS A 126 1.12 1.20 2.25
C LYS A 126 2.40 1.02 1.43
N TYR A 127 2.65 1.94 0.52
CA TYR A 127 3.77 1.88 -0.41
C TYR A 127 5.08 2.33 0.25
N ALA A 128 6.09 1.47 0.24
CA ALA A 128 7.41 1.78 0.73
C ALA A 128 8.20 2.60 -0.29
N TYR A 129 8.15 3.93 -0.14
CA TYR A 129 8.80 4.90 -1.03
C TYR A 129 10.28 4.60 -1.34
N LEU A 130 11.10 4.32 -0.31
CA LEU A 130 12.56 4.13 -0.43
C LEU A 130 12.97 2.73 -0.88
N ASN A 131 12.03 1.78 -1.01
CA ASN A 131 12.31 0.40 -1.40
C ASN A 131 11.60 0.06 -2.72
N SER A 132 11.49 1.05 -3.60
CA SER A 132 10.79 0.97 -4.89
C SER A 132 11.65 0.37 -6.02
N GLY A 133 12.63 -0.49 -5.66
CA GLY A 133 13.54 -1.17 -6.59
C GLY A 133 12.99 -2.51 -7.06
#